data_AF-A0A968TWU6-F1
#
_entry.id   AF-A0A968TWU6-F1
#
_cell.length_a   1.000
_cell.length_b   1.000
_cell.length_c   1.000
_cell.angle_alpha   90.00
_cell.angle_beta   90.00
_cell.angle_gamma   90.00
#
_symmetry.space_group_name_H-M   'P 1'
#
loop_
_entity.id
_entity.type
_entity.pdbx_description
1 polymer ?
#
loop_
_entity_poly.entity_id
_entity_poly.type
_entity_poly.pdbx_seq_one_letter_code
_entity_poly.pdbx_strand_id
1 'polypeptide(L)'
;MPLLNLLNMLAQSPAAQNTRSIMVWAGVMLLVSVILIIVGVILYRWFNQPIKTDESDVGFTLDDLRLLHQQGQLSDDEYGRARDKLLAKFPTVSPPAQGPDNTPRPENSDSKD
;
A
#
# COMPACT_ATOMS: atom_id res chain seq x y z
N MET A 1 -39.13 9.64 -65.42
CA MET A 1 -39.53 9.87 -64.01
C MET A 1 -38.30 9.81 -63.06
N PRO A 2 -37.30 10.71 -63.16
CA PRO A 2 -36.12 10.67 -62.28
C PRO A 2 -36.28 11.43 -60.94
N LEU A 3 -37.35 12.23 -60.80
CA LEU A 3 -37.56 13.10 -59.64
C LEU A 3 -37.81 12.34 -58.31
N LEU A 4 -38.34 11.11 -58.39
CA LEU A 4 -38.59 10.29 -57.20
C LEU A 4 -37.30 9.67 -56.64
N ASN A 5 -36.28 9.43 -57.48
CA ASN A 5 -34.99 8.90 -57.02
C ASN A 5 -34.16 9.93 -56.25
N LEU A 6 -34.29 11.22 -56.59
CA LEU A 6 -33.63 12.30 -55.86
C LEU A 6 -34.20 12.45 -54.45
N LEU A 7 -35.52 12.32 -54.28
CA LEU A 7 -36.16 12.42 -52.97
C LEU A 7 -35.73 11.27 -52.03
N ASN A 8 -35.60 10.05 -52.57
CA ASN A 8 -35.15 8.89 -51.80
C ASN A 8 -33.66 8.97 -51.41
N MET A 9 -32.86 9.71 -52.17
CA MET A 9 -31.41 9.87 -51.92
C MET A 9 -31.09 10.95 -50.87
N LEU A 10 -31.96 11.95 -50.69
CA LEU A 10 -31.84 12.89 -49.56
C LEU A 10 -32.34 12.30 -48.23
N ALA A 11 -33.25 11.31 -48.27
CA ALA A 11 -33.79 10.67 -47.07
C ALA A 11 -32.81 9.69 -46.41
N GLN A 12 -31.80 9.20 -47.14
CA GLN A 12 -30.69 8.44 -46.58
C GLN A 12 -29.65 9.38 -45.96
N SER A 13 -30.01 10.02 -44.85
CA SER A 13 -29.00 10.68 -44.02
C SER A 13 -28.19 9.59 -43.28
N PRO A 14 -26.89 9.41 -43.57
CA PRO A 14 -26.05 8.46 -42.83
C PRO A 14 -25.91 8.83 -41.34
N ALA A 15 -26.46 9.98 -40.94
CA ALA A 15 -26.48 10.45 -39.56
C ALA A 15 -27.04 9.41 -38.59
N ALA A 16 -28.12 8.68 -38.91
CA ALA A 16 -28.73 7.77 -37.94
C ALA A 16 -27.85 6.57 -37.55
N GLN A 17 -27.08 6.02 -38.49
CA GLN A 17 -26.16 4.91 -38.22
C GLN A 17 -24.90 5.40 -37.50
N ASN A 18 -24.45 6.61 -37.82
CA ASN A 18 -23.33 7.27 -37.16
C ASN A 18 -23.66 7.66 -35.71
N THR A 19 -24.88 8.13 -35.41
CA THR A 19 -25.25 8.60 -34.07
C THR A 19 -25.14 7.49 -33.02
N ARG A 20 -25.56 6.26 -33.34
CA ARG A 20 -25.46 5.12 -32.41
C ARG A 20 -23.99 4.72 -32.18
N SER A 21 -23.18 4.73 -33.24
CA SER A 21 -21.74 4.44 -33.15
C SER A 21 -21.00 5.50 -32.32
N ILE A 22 -21.35 6.78 -32.53
CA ILE A 22 -20.79 7.91 -31.80
C ILE A 22 -21.15 7.84 -30.32
N MET A 23 -22.39 7.48 -29.96
CA MET A 23 -22.79 7.31 -28.56
C MET A 23 -22.01 6.20 -27.85
N VAL A 24 -21.79 5.06 -28.52
CA VAL A 24 -21.01 3.95 -27.97
C VAL A 24 -19.54 4.35 -27.79
N TRP A 25 -18.93 4.95 -28.81
CA TRP A 25 -17.54 5.42 -28.75
C TRP A 25 -17.33 6.53 -27.72
N ALA A 26 -18.30 7.45 -27.58
CA ALA A 26 -18.28 8.48 -26.56
C ALA A 26 -18.32 7.88 -25.14
N GLY A 27 -19.15 6.85 -24.91
CA GLY A 27 -19.19 6.12 -23.65
C GLY A 27 -17.87 5.40 -23.35
N VAL A 28 -17.25 4.76 -24.35
CA VAL A 28 -15.95 4.10 -24.20
C VAL A 28 -14.85 5.12 -23.86
N MET A 29 -14.80 6.25 -24.57
CA MET A 29 -13.83 7.32 -24.30
C MET A 29 -14.01 7.92 -22.90
N LEU A 30 -15.25 8.12 -22.46
CA LEU A 30 -15.55 8.55 -21.10
C LEU A 30 -15.02 7.54 -20.07
N LEU A 31 -15.30 6.25 -20.26
CA LEU A 31 -14.84 5.20 -19.36
C LEU A 31 -13.31 5.14 -19.28
N VAL A 32 -12.62 5.21 -20.43
CA VAL A 32 -11.16 5.23 -20.50
C VAL A 32 -10.59 6.46 -19.79
N SER A 33 -11.20 7.63 -20.00
CA SER A 33 -10.80 8.86 -19.31
C SER A 33 -10.91 8.74 -17.79
N VAL A 34 -12.03 8.19 -17.29
CA VAL A 34 -12.23 7.96 -15.85
C VAL A 34 -11.18 6.99 -15.30
N ILE A 35 -10.88 5.90 -16.00
CA ILE A 35 -9.85 4.94 -15.60
C ILE A 35 -8.49 5.63 -15.51
N LEU A 36 -8.12 6.43 -16.51
CA LEU A 36 -6.84 7.15 -16.51
C LEU A 36 -6.73 8.13 -15.34
N ILE A 37 -7.81 8.83 -15.00
CA ILE A 37 -7.84 9.73 -13.83
C ILE A 37 -7.62 8.92 -12.55
N ILE A 38 -8.33 7.80 -12.38
CA ILE A 38 -8.18 6.95 -11.19
C ILE A 38 -6.75 6.43 -11.06
N VAL A 39 -6.19 5.89 -12.14
CA VAL A 39 -4.80 5.41 -12.18
C VAL A 39 -3.83 6.54 -11.88
N GLY A 40 -4.02 7.72 -12.49
CA GLY A 40 -3.21 8.91 -12.24
C GLY A 40 -3.25 9.35 -10.77
N VAL A 41 -4.43 9.34 -10.14
CA VAL A 41 -4.60 9.66 -8.71
C VAL A 41 -3.94 8.63 -7.83
N ILE A 42 -4.07 7.33 -8.13
CA ILE A 42 -3.42 6.25 -7.37
C ILE A 42 -1.91 6.40 -7.46
N LEU A 43 -1.35 6.59 -8.66
CA LEU A 43 0.09 6.77 -8.86
C LEU A 43 0.57 8.04 -8.15
N TYR A 44 -0.11 9.16 -8.33
CA TYR A 44 0.21 10.41 -7.65
C TYR A 44 0.23 10.23 -6.12
N ARG A 45 -0.76 9.52 -5.57
CA ARG A 45 -0.84 9.23 -4.14
C ARG A 45 0.21 8.22 -3.67
N TRP A 46 0.72 7.37 -4.56
CA TRP A 46 1.79 6.42 -4.23
C TRP A 46 3.16 7.10 -4.25
N PHE A 47 3.41 7.97 -5.23
CA PHE A 47 4.65 8.75 -5.33
C PHE A 47 4.73 9.91 -4.32
N ASN A 48 3.60 10.53 -3.99
CA ASN A 48 3.54 11.65 -3.05
C ASN A 48 3.10 11.23 -1.65
N GLN A 49 3.20 9.94 -1.29
CA GLN A 49 3.19 9.58 0.12
C GLN A 49 4.51 10.07 0.71
N PRO A 50 4.52 11.16 1.51
CA PRO A 50 5.69 11.45 2.32
C PRO A 50 5.95 10.18 3.12
N ILE A 51 7.19 9.71 3.11
CA ILE A 51 7.66 8.74 4.09
C ILE A 51 7.37 9.38 5.44
N LYS A 52 6.21 9.06 5.98
CA LYS A 52 5.88 9.32 7.36
C LYS A 52 6.84 8.42 8.12
N THR A 53 7.99 8.98 8.45
CA THR A 53 8.68 8.72 9.71
C THR A 53 7.76 9.14 10.87
N ASP A 54 6.54 8.61 10.87
CA ASP A 54 5.69 8.55 12.05
C ASP A 54 6.17 7.28 12.74
N GLU A 55 6.82 7.51 13.87
CA GLU A 55 7.25 6.63 14.95
C GLU A 55 6.12 5.68 15.43
N SER A 56 5.67 4.86 14.49
CA SER A 56 4.71 3.77 14.60
C SER A 56 5.19 2.68 13.66
N ASP A 57 6.35 2.16 14.00
CA ASP A 57 6.87 0.85 13.59
C ASP A 57 5.92 -0.25 14.08
N VAL A 58 4.68 -0.24 13.57
CA VAL A 58 3.80 -1.41 13.56
C VAL A 58 4.18 -2.23 12.32
N GLY A 59 5.49 -2.49 12.20
CA GLY A 59 6.02 -3.53 11.34
C GLY A 59 5.67 -4.88 11.95
N PHE A 60 5.41 -5.86 11.09
CA PHE A 60 5.16 -7.25 11.48
C PHE A 60 6.18 -7.73 12.53
N THR A 61 5.71 -8.00 13.74
CA THR A 61 6.58 -8.31 14.89
C THR A 61 6.89 -9.80 14.98
N LEU A 62 7.86 -10.15 15.82
CA LEU A 62 8.13 -11.56 16.14
C LEU A 62 6.95 -12.25 16.83
N ASP A 63 6.08 -11.49 17.51
CA ASP A 63 4.91 -12.03 18.19
C ASP A 63 3.78 -12.33 17.18
N ASP A 64 3.59 -11.46 16.18
CA ASP A 64 2.67 -11.71 15.06
C ASP A 64 3.09 -12.95 14.25
N LEU A 65 4.39 -13.12 14.01
CA LEU A 65 4.92 -14.30 13.33
C LEU A 65 4.67 -15.59 14.13
N ARG A 66 4.80 -15.53 15.46
CA ARG A 66 4.52 -16.66 16.35
C ARG A 66 3.04 -17.01 16.36
N LEU A 67 2.16 -16.02 16.45
CA LEU A 67 0.71 -16.23 16.40
C LEU A 67 0.28 -16.87 15.08
N LEU A 68 0.85 -16.43 13.95
CA LEU A 68 0.56 -16.98 12.64
C LEU A 68 0.98 -18.45 12.49
N HIS A 69 2.12 -18.81 13.07
CA HIS A 69 2.61 -20.19 13.15
C HIS A 69 1.71 -21.07 14.02
N GLN A 70 1.31 -20.58 15.20
CA GLN A 70 0.37 -21.28 16.09
C GLN A 70 -1.02 -21.48 15.47
N GLN A 71 -1.46 -20.56 14.62
CA GLN A 71 -2.69 -20.67 13.85
C GLN A 71 -2.59 -21.66 12.69
N GLY A 72 -1.41 -22.25 12.44
CA GLY A 72 -1.18 -23.19 11.35
C GLY A 72 -1.15 -22.54 9.96
N GLN A 73 -1.01 -21.21 9.88
CA GLN A 73 -0.92 -20.49 8.61
C GLN A 73 0.51 -20.44 8.04
N LEU A 74 1.48 -21.00 8.76
CA LEU A 74 2.88 -21.02 8.36
C LEU A 74 3.47 -22.41 8.67
N SER A 75 4.24 -22.96 7.74
CA SER A 75 5.00 -24.19 8.00
C SER A 75 6.20 -23.92 8.92
N ASP A 76 6.67 -24.92 9.66
CA ASP A 76 7.86 -24.82 10.53
C ASP A 76 9.09 -24.30 9.76
N ASP A 77 9.26 -24.76 8.52
CA ASP A 77 10.37 -24.36 7.64
C ASP A 77 10.27 -22.88 7.23
N GLU A 78 9.05 -22.41 7.02
CA GLU A 78 8.77 -21.02 6.65
C GLU A 78 8.91 -20.08 7.85
N TYR A 79 8.50 -20.54 9.04
CA TYR A 79 8.71 -19.85 10.30
C TYR A 79 10.18 -19.59 10.57
N GLY A 80 11.05 -20.60 10.41
CA GLY A 80 12.49 -20.46 10.59
C GLY A 80 13.08 -19.37 9.68
N ARG A 81 12.75 -19.43 8.38
CA ARG A 81 13.23 -18.46 7.38
C ARG A 81 12.73 -17.04 7.64
N ALA A 82 11.49 -16.88 8.09
CA ALA A 82 10.91 -15.59 8.41
C ALA A 82 11.52 -15.00 9.70
N ARG A 83 11.72 -15.83 10.72
CA ARG A 83 12.36 -15.45 11.98
C ARG A 83 13.78 -14.94 11.77
N ASP A 84 14.59 -15.65 10.99
CA ASP A 84 15.98 -15.26 10.74
C ASP A 84 16.07 -13.92 10.00
N LYS A 85 15.16 -13.67 9.05
CA LYS A 85 15.06 -12.40 8.33
C LYS A 85 14.63 -11.24 9.24
N LEU A 86 13.75 -11.49 10.21
CA LEU A 86 13.36 -10.48 11.20
C LEU A 86 14.51 -10.18 12.16
N LEU A 87 15.20 -11.20 12.68
CA LEU A 87 16.37 -11.00 13.55
C LEU A 87 17.51 -10.26 12.82
N ALA A 88 17.72 -10.52 11.53
CA ALA A 88 18.72 -9.80 10.73
C ALA A 88 18.42 -8.30 10.58
N LYS A 89 17.14 -7.90 10.69
CA LYS A 89 16.72 -6.48 10.67
C LYS A 89 16.90 -5.79 12.01
N PHE A 90 16.99 -6.54 13.10
CA PHE A 90 17.26 -6.03 14.45
C PHE A 90 18.64 -6.52 14.93
N PRO A 91 19.75 -5.98 14.39
CA PRO A 91 21.06 -6.23 14.97
C PRO A 91 20.99 -5.82 16.43
N THR A 92 21.29 -6.79 17.29
CA THR A 92 21.32 -6.72 18.76
C THR A 92 21.50 -5.29 19.26
N VAL A 93 20.46 -4.75 19.90
CA VAL A 93 20.66 -3.64 20.83
C VAL A 93 21.66 -4.18 21.84
N SER A 94 22.93 -3.82 21.67
CA SER A 94 23.97 -4.08 22.65
C SER A 94 23.39 -3.69 24.00
N PRO A 95 23.46 -4.54 25.04
CA PRO A 95 23.11 -4.13 26.39
C PRO A 95 23.76 -2.77 26.61
N PRO A 96 23.04 -1.74 27.09
CA PRO A 96 23.67 -0.48 27.39
C PRO A 96 24.88 -0.82 28.26
N ALA A 97 26.07 -0.50 27.76
CA ALA A 97 27.30 -0.66 28.51
C ALA A 97 26.98 -0.11 29.89
N GLN A 98 27.09 -0.96 30.92
CA GLN A 98 26.89 -0.55 32.29
C GLN A 98 27.76 0.70 32.48
N GLY A 99 27.11 1.87 32.48
CA GLY A 99 27.74 3.09 32.90
C GLY A 99 28.26 2.85 34.32
N PRO A 100 29.38 3.48 34.71
CA PRO A 100 29.94 3.27 36.04
C PRO A 100 28.82 3.37 37.07
N ASP A 101 28.67 2.29 37.83
CA ASP A 101 27.73 2.12 38.92
C ASP A 101 27.92 3.28 39.91
N ASN A 102 27.14 4.34 39.72
CA ASN A 102 27.04 5.48 40.63
C ASN A 102 25.86 5.26 41.58
N THR A 103 25.60 4.02 42.01
CA THR A 103 24.75 3.81 43.17
C THR A 103 25.47 4.43 44.36
N PRO A 104 24.94 5.50 44.99
CA PRO A 104 25.51 6.00 46.22
C PRO A 104 25.39 4.87 47.23
N ARG A 105 26.53 4.25 47.57
CA ARG A 105 26.62 3.32 48.68
C ARG A 105 26.03 4.04 49.89
N PRO A 106 24.97 3.52 50.55
CA PRO A 106 24.53 4.10 51.80
C PRO A 106 25.69 3.95 52.79
N GLU A 107 26.38 5.07 53.02
CA GLU A 107 27.34 5.23 54.10
C GLU A 107 26.55 4.98 55.38
N ASN A 108 26.83 3.83 56.00
CA ASN A 108 26.30 3.45 57.27
C ASN A 108 26.81 4.44 58.33
N SER A 109 26.05 5.50 58.55
CA SER A 109 26.21 6.45 59.66
C SER A 109 25.71 5.80 60.96
N ASP A 110 26.33 4.70 61.37
CA ASP A 110 26.11 4.13 62.69
C ASP A 110 27.41 3.53 63.22
N SER A 111 28.23 4.41 63.82
CA SER A 111 29.17 4.07 64.87
C SER A 111 29.77 5.37 65.40
N LYS A 112 29.17 5.90 66.47
CA LYS A 112 29.97 6.59 67.48
C LYS A 112 29.38 6.38 68.86
N ASP A 113 30.23 5.80 69.69
CA ASP A 113 30.15 5.59 71.13
C ASP A 113 29.86 6.88 71.91
#